data_AF-A0A3A5W768-F1
#
_entry.id   AF-A0A3A5W768-F1
#
_cell.length_a   1.000
_cell.length_b   1.000
_cell.length_c   1.000
_cell.angle_alpha   90.00
_cell.angle_beta   90.00
_cell.angle_gamma   90.00
#
_symmetry.space_group_name_H-M   'P 1'
#
loop_
_entity.id
_entity.type
_entity.pdbx_description
1 polymer ?
#
loop_
_entity_poly.entity_id
_entity_poly.type
_entity_poly.pdbx_seq_one_letter_code
_entity_poly.pdbx_strand_id
1 'polypeptide(L)'
;MELSLEAIDGETHKNDDYWKSFGIPVGCGLGLSFISFLMLTVLTIQDLPILVLIFLSSFFHLGHLAIWPLLSIFFIVRASASGNTSSKNGAVRSLKLYALWVVIVVTPMAYVAVTFNGIV
;
A
#
# COMPACT_ATOMS: atom_id res chain seq x y z
N MET A 1 -20.49 11.33 34.64
CA MET A 1 -20.96 11.15 33.25
C MET A 1 -19.97 11.77 32.25
N GLU A 2 -19.23 12.82 32.61
CA GLU A 2 -18.15 13.38 31.76
C GLU A 2 -16.92 12.46 31.61
N LEU A 3 -16.51 11.78 32.69
CA LEU A 3 -15.39 10.81 32.67
C LEU A 3 -15.58 9.65 31.68
N SER A 4 -16.83 9.24 31.39
CA SER A 4 -17.09 8.19 30.40
C SER A 4 -17.02 8.72 28.97
N LEU A 5 -17.34 10.00 28.74
CA LEU A 5 -17.30 10.59 27.40
C LEU A 5 -15.86 10.88 26.95
N GLU A 6 -14.99 11.40 27.82
CA GLU A 6 -13.56 11.58 27.51
C GLU A 6 -12.83 10.26 27.27
N ALA A 7 -13.18 9.21 28.02
CA ALA A 7 -12.61 7.88 27.82
C ALA A 7 -13.01 7.30 26.45
N ILE A 8 -14.27 7.49 26.05
CA ILE A 8 -14.77 7.05 24.73
C ILE A 8 -14.09 7.85 23.62
N ASP A 9 -14.01 9.18 23.72
CA ASP A 9 -13.40 10.03 22.69
C ASP A 9 -11.90 9.72 22.48
N GLY A 10 -11.17 9.51 23.59
CA GLY A 10 -9.77 9.12 23.56
C GLY A 10 -9.49 7.74 22.96
N GLU A 11 -10.38 6.76 23.13
CA GLU A 11 -10.27 5.46 22.47
C GLU A 11 -10.63 5.52 20.98
N THR A 12 -11.64 6.31 20.62
CA THR A 12 -12.06 6.47 19.22
C THR A 12 -10.94 7.12 18.40
N HIS A 13 -10.31 8.17 18.93
CA HIS A 13 -9.16 8.82 18.29
C HIS A 13 -7.96 7.89 18.10
N LYS A 14 -7.65 7.06 19.11
CA LYS A 14 -6.58 6.06 19.01
C LYS A 14 -6.88 5.05 17.91
N ASN A 15 -8.11 4.56 17.81
CA ASN A 15 -8.50 3.57 16.81
C ASN A 15 -8.46 4.19 15.40
N ASP A 16 -8.93 5.42 15.23
CA ASP A 16 -8.87 6.16 13.97
C ASP A 16 -7.44 6.37 13.48
N ASP A 17 -6.53 6.77 14.36
CA ASP A 17 -5.13 6.98 14.01
C ASP A 17 -4.43 5.69 13.59
N TYR A 18 -4.78 4.57 14.24
CA TYR A 18 -4.33 3.24 13.83
C TYR A 18 -4.83 2.90 12.42
N TRP A 19 -6.14 3.01 12.17
CA TRP A 19 -6.74 2.64 10.88
C TRP A 19 -6.31 3.54 9.74
N LYS A 20 -6.10 4.84 9.99
CA LYS A 20 -5.52 5.75 9.00
C LYS A 20 -4.10 5.32 8.63
N SER A 21 -3.26 5.07 9.64
CA SER A 21 -1.85 4.73 9.43
C SER A 21 -1.66 3.32 8.85
N PHE A 22 -2.62 2.42 9.09
CA PHE A 22 -2.67 1.09 8.48
C PHE A 22 -3.24 1.13 7.05
N GLY A 23 -4.43 1.72 6.91
CA GLY A 23 -5.28 1.64 5.73
C GLY A 23 -4.87 2.59 4.61
N ILE A 24 -4.34 3.78 4.90
CA ILE A 24 -3.89 4.71 3.84
C ILE A 24 -2.76 4.09 3.01
N PRO A 25 -1.67 3.53 3.59
CA PRO A 25 -0.65 2.89 2.78
C PRO A 25 -1.18 1.71 1.94
N VAL A 26 -2.03 0.85 2.53
CA VAL A 26 -2.64 -0.30 1.85
C VAL A 26 -3.52 0.17 0.69
N GLY A 27 -4.43 1.10 0.98
CA GLY A 27 -5.41 1.63 0.04
C GLY A 27 -4.76 2.42 -1.09
N CYS A 28 -3.76 3.26 -0.81
CA CYS A 28 -3.01 3.95 -1.85
C CYS A 28 -2.21 2.97 -2.71
N GLY A 29 -1.51 2.02 -2.09
CA GLY A 29 -0.66 1.09 -2.86
C GLY A 29 -1.45 0.15 -3.76
N LEU A 30 -2.43 -0.56 -3.18
CA LEU A 30 -3.30 -1.46 -3.94
C LEU A 30 -4.26 -0.70 -4.84
N GLY A 31 -4.78 0.46 -4.41
CA GLY A 31 -5.70 1.28 -5.19
C GLY A 31 -5.07 1.83 -6.45
N LEU A 32 -3.84 2.36 -6.38
CA LEU A 32 -3.09 2.79 -7.57
C LEU A 32 -2.88 1.62 -8.53
N SER A 33 -2.46 0.48 -7.99
CA SER A 33 -2.26 -0.73 -8.80
C SER A 33 -3.56 -1.17 -9.47
N PHE A 34 -4.67 -1.19 -8.73
CA PHE A 34 -5.98 -1.60 -9.22
C PHE A 34 -6.51 -0.67 -10.31
N ILE A 35 -6.39 0.66 -10.13
CA ILE A 35 -6.80 1.64 -11.13
C ILE A 35 -5.97 1.47 -12.41
N SER A 36 -4.64 1.34 -12.30
CA SER A 36 -3.77 1.11 -13.46
C SER A 36 -4.08 -0.19 -14.18
N PHE A 37 -4.35 -1.26 -13.43
CA PHE A 37 -4.77 -2.55 -13.99
C PHE A 37 -6.09 -2.43 -14.75
N LEU A 38 -7.11 -1.81 -14.15
CA LEU A 38 -8.40 -1.59 -14.83
C LEU A 38 -8.21 -0.82 -16.13
N MET A 39 -7.43 0.26 -16.11
CA MET A 39 -7.12 1.04 -17.31
C MET A 39 -6.44 0.18 -18.38
N LEU A 40 -5.45 -0.64 -18.00
CA LEU A 40 -4.78 -1.57 -18.91
C LEU A 40 -5.71 -2.64 -19.48
N THR A 41 -6.70 -3.10 -18.72
CA THR A 41 -7.65 -4.13 -19.18
C THR A 41 -8.78 -3.59 -20.05
N VAL A 42 -9.21 -2.35 -19.82
CA VAL A 42 -10.32 -1.72 -20.55
C VAL A 42 -9.83 -1.16 -21.88
N LEU A 43 -8.58 -0.72 -21.96
CA LEU A 43 -8.01 -0.16 -23.16
C LEU A 43 -7.43 -1.26 -24.05
N THR A 44 -7.80 -1.27 -25.34
CA THR A 44 -7.17 -2.16 -26.31
C THR A 44 -5.70 -1.80 -26.49
N ILE A 45 -4.81 -2.74 -26.17
CA ILE A 45 -3.34 -2.56 -26.25
C ILE A 45 -2.89 -2.12 -27.65
N GLN A 46 -3.65 -2.49 -28.69
CA GLN A 46 -3.33 -2.18 -30.09
C GLN A 46 -3.47 -0.69 -30.45
N ASP A 47 -4.27 0.08 -29.71
CA ASP A 47 -4.54 1.49 -30.00
C ASP A 47 -3.85 2.45 -29.03
N LEU A 48 -3.14 1.93 -28.01
CA LEU A 48 -2.47 2.77 -27.03
C LEU A 48 -1.09 3.21 -27.51
N PRO A 49 -0.76 4.50 -27.39
CA PRO A 49 0.61 4.95 -27.55
C PRO A 49 1.50 4.18 -26.57
N ILE A 50 2.64 3.67 -27.05
CA ILE A 50 3.58 2.89 -26.23
C ILE A 50 3.98 3.60 -24.92
N LEU A 51 4.03 4.94 -24.95
CA LEU A 51 4.32 5.77 -23.78
C LEU A 51 3.22 5.66 -22.70
N VAL A 52 1.95 5.57 -23.10
CA VAL A 52 0.82 5.38 -22.16
C VAL A 52 0.87 3.98 -21.56
N LEU A 53 1.20 2.97 -22.36
CA LEU A 53 1.37 1.60 -21.88
C LEU A 53 2.48 1.50 -20.83
N ILE A 54 3.66 2.07 -21.12
CA ILE A 54 4.79 2.13 -20.18
C ILE A 54 4.41 2.89 -18.91
N PHE A 55 3.71 4.02 -19.05
CA PHE A 55 3.24 4.82 -17.93
C PHE A 55 2.31 4.03 -17.01
N LEU A 56 1.27 3.39 -17.57
CA LEU A 56 0.30 2.61 -16.80
C LEU A 56 0.95 1.38 -16.15
N SER A 57 1.82 0.67 -16.87
CA SER A 57 2.58 -0.46 -16.32
C SER A 57 3.51 -0.01 -15.19
N SER A 58 4.16 1.14 -15.32
CA SER A 58 5.01 1.69 -14.27
C SER A 58 4.20 2.08 -13.04
N PHE A 59 3.05 2.72 -13.22
CA PHE A 59 2.14 3.07 -12.13
C PHE A 59 1.59 1.85 -11.41
N PHE A 60 1.25 0.79 -12.17
CA PHE A 60 0.82 -0.48 -11.62
C PHE A 60 1.85 -1.01 -10.61
N HIS A 61 3.14 -1.07 -11.00
CA HIS A 61 4.20 -1.54 -10.12
C HIS A 61 4.53 -0.56 -8.98
N LEU A 62 4.56 0.75 -9.27
CA LEU A 62 4.89 1.78 -8.28
C LEU A 62 3.92 1.80 -7.11
N GLY A 63 2.63 1.56 -7.35
CA GLY A 63 1.61 1.55 -6.30
C GLY A 63 1.97 0.59 -5.16
N HIS A 64 2.07 -0.70 -5.46
CA HIS A 64 2.34 -1.69 -4.44
C HIS A 64 3.82 -1.81 -4.05
N LEU A 65 4.79 -1.60 -4.97
CA LEU A 65 6.22 -1.77 -4.66
C LEU A 65 6.85 -0.57 -3.96
N ALA A 66 6.42 0.65 -4.28
CA ALA A 66 7.04 1.87 -3.75
C ALA A 66 6.11 2.64 -2.84
N ILE A 67 4.90 2.99 -3.30
CA ILE A 67 4.00 3.89 -2.56
C ILE A 67 3.56 3.26 -1.23
N TRP A 68 3.21 1.98 -1.22
CA TRP A 68 2.80 1.29 0.01
C TRP A 68 3.89 1.31 1.11
N PRO A 69 5.12 0.79 0.89
CA PRO A 69 6.13 0.81 1.94
C PRO A 69 6.58 2.23 2.30
N LEU A 70 6.67 3.16 1.34
CA LEU A 70 7.06 4.55 1.61
C LEU A 70 6.04 5.27 2.51
N LEU A 71 4.74 5.13 2.22
CA LEU A 71 3.70 5.70 3.09
C LEU A 71 3.73 5.07 4.48
N SER A 72 3.93 3.74 4.57
CA SER A 72 4.04 3.06 5.87
C SER A 72 5.22 3.61 6.68
N ILE A 73 6.39 3.77 6.06
CA ILE A 73 7.59 4.34 6.71
C ILE A 73 7.33 5.80 7.12
N PHE A 74 6.71 6.59 6.25
CA PHE A 74 6.34 7.97 6.55
C PHE A 74 5.46 8.07 7.80
N PHE A 75 4.42 7.23 7.92
CA PHE A 75 3.58 7.19 9.11
C PHE A 75 4.35 6.72 10.36
N ILE A 76 5.29 5.76 10.24
CA ILE A 76 6.14 5.33 11.38
C ILE A 76 6.99 6.48 11.89
N VAL A 77 7.66 7.22 11.00
CA VAL A 77 8.53 8.35 11.35
C VAL A 77 7.71 9.45 12.00
N ARG A 78 6.59 9.84 11.37
CA ARG A 78 5.68 10.87 11.90
C ARG A 78 5.11 10.50 13.27
N ALA A 79 4.65 9.25 13.44
CA ALA A 79 4.09 8.77 14.70
C ALA A 79 5.14 8.67 15.81
N SER A 80 6.39 8.36 15.46
CA SER A 80 7.50 8.34 16.42
C SER A 80 7.85 9.75 16.88
N ALA A 81 7.81 10.75 15.99
CA ALA A 81 8.04 12.14 16.33
C ALA A 81 6.92 12.74 17.21
N SER A 82 5.67 12.31 17.02
CA SER A 82 4.52 12.80 17.79
C SER A 82 4.18 11.97 19.04
N GLY A 83 4.89 10.87 19.30
CA GLY A 83 4.57 9.95 20.40
C GLY A 83 3.25 9.17 20.22
N ASN A 84 2.66 9.17 19.02
CA ASN A 84 1.41 8.46 18.75
C ASN A 84 1.64 6.96 18.54
N THR A 85 1.58 6.20 19.63
CA THR A 85 1.80 4.75 19.61
C THR A 85 0.77 3.98 18.77
N SER A 86 -0.47 4.47 18.71
CA SER A 86 -1.55 3.82 17.94
C SER A 86 -1.30 3.91 16.43
N SER A 87 -0.99 5.12 15.95
CA SER A 87 -0.58 5.37 14.55
C SER A 87 0.66 4.56 14.17
N LYS A 88 1.67 4.52 15.04
CA LYS A 88 2.89 3.74 14.82
C LYS A 88 2.59 2.25 14.66
N ASN A 89 1.74 1.69 15.53
CA ASN A 89 1.34 0.28 15.47
C ASN A 89 0.58 -0.04 14.17
N GLY A 90 -0.31 0.84 13.73
CA GLY A 90 -1.02 0.71 12.45
C GLY A 90 -0.06 0.68 11.26
N ALA A 91 0.87 1.63 11.22
CA ALA A 91 1.86 1.72 10.15
C ALA A 91 2.83 0.53 10.10
N VAL A 92 3.30 0.05 11.26
CA VAL A 92 4.14 -1.17 11.35
C VAL A 92 3.37 -2.40 10.86
N ARG A 93 2.09 -2.55 11.22
CA ARG A 93 1.27 -3.65 10.72
C ARG A 93 1.04 -3.54 9.21
N SER A 94 0.87 -2.34 8.67
CA SER A 94 0.79 -2.12 7.22
C SER A 94 2.06 -2.58 6.51
N LEU A 95 3.23 -2.23 7.06
CA LEU A 95 4.51 -2.64 6.51
C LEU A 95 4.74 -4.16 6.60
N LYS A 96 4.30 -4.80 7.69
CA LYS A 96 4.32 -6.27 7.81
C LYS A 96 3.43 -6.94 6.78
N LEU A 97 2.23 -6.38 6.55
CA LEU A 97 1.31 -6.88 5.52
C LEU A 97 1.92 -6.73 4.12
N TYR A 98 2.59 -5.61 3.84
CA TYR A 98 3.36 -5.44 2.60
C TYR A 98 4.44 -6.51 2.43
N ALA A 99 5.25 -6.76 3.46
CA ALA A 99 6.29 -7.81 3.40
C ALA A 99 5.69 -9.20 3.13
N LEU A 100 4.57 -9.52 3.79
CA LEU A 100 3.83 -10.76 3.54
C LEU A 100 3.32 -10.83 2.09
N TRP A 101 2.76 -9.73 1.57
CA TRP A 101 2.28 -9.63 0.20
C TRP A 101 3.41 -9.83 -0.82
N VAL A 102 4.61 -9.26 -0.59
CA VAL A 102 5.79 -9.47 -1.44
C VAL A 102 6.16 -10.96 -1.49
N VAL A 103 6.21 -11.63 -0.33
CA VAL A 103 6.58 -13.05 -0.26
C VAL A 103 5.55 -13.96 -0.93
N ILE A 104 4.25 -13.66 -0.78
CA ILE A 104 3.18 -14.52 -1.30
C ILE A 104 2.89 -14.25 -2.78
N VAL A 105 3.02 -13.00 -3.25
CA VAL A 105 2.59 -12.60 -4.59
C VAL A 105 3.80 -12.30 -5.49
N VAL A 106 4.69 -11.41 -5.07
CA VAL A 106 5.79 -10.95 -5.94
C VAL A 106 6.83 -12.05 -6.14
N THR A 107 7.25 -12.72 -5.07
CA THR A 107 8.31 -13.73 -5.15
C THR A 107 7.94 -14.91 -6.06
N PRO A 108 6.74 -15.52 -5.95
CA PRO A 108 6.36 -16.60 -6.86
C PRO A 108 6.21 -16.13 -8.31
N MET A 109 5.65 -14.94 -8.53
CA MET A 109 5.51 -14.38 -9.88
C MET A 109 6.87 -14.09 -10.51
N ALA A 110 7.82 -13.54 -9.74
CA ALA A 110 9.18 -13.33 -10.19
C ALA A 110 9.89 -14.66 -10.50
N TYR A 111 9.73 -15.67 -9.63
CA TYR A 111 10.27 -17.01 -9.86
C TYR A 111 9.71 -17.62 -11.16
N VAL A 112 8.40 -17.52 -11.38
CA VAL A 112 7.76 -18.02 -12.61
C VAL A 112 8.29 -17.26 -13.83
N ALA A 113 8.42 -15.93 -13.76
CA ALA A 113 8.94 -15.13 -14.85
C ALA A 113 10.38 -15.50 -15.22
N VAL A 114 11.26 -15.69 -14.24
CA VAL A 114 12.66 -16.09 -14.48
C VAL A 114 12.73 -17.53 -15.01
N THR A 115 11.98 -18.45 -14.42
CA THR A 115 12.10 -19.90 -14.72
C THR A 115 11.41 -20.30 -16.03
N PHE A 116 10.27 -19.69 -16.35
CA PHE A 116 9.42 -20.11 -17.47
C PHE A 116 9.32 -19.10 -18.63
N ASN A 117 9.60 -17.80 -18.42
CA ASN A 117 9.61 -16.81 -19.51
C ASN A 117 11.02 -16.53 -20.08
N GLY A 118 12.04 -17.28 -19.67
CA GLY A 118 13.37 -17.24 -20.29
C GLY A 118 14.14 -15.93 -20.08
N ILE A 119 13.87 -15.19 -19.01
CA ILE A 119 14.74 -14.07 -18.61
C ILE A 119 16.02 -14.67 -18.02
N VAL A 120 17.00 -14.92 -18.91
CA VAL A 120 18.42 -15.10 -18.58
C VAL A 120 19.09 -13.73 -18.55
#